data_AF-A0A7S1Q8R6-F1
#
_entry.id   AF-A0A7S1Q8R6-F1
#
_cell.length_a   1.000
_cell.length_b   1.000
_cell.length_c   1.000
_cell.angle_alpha   90.00
_cell.angle_beta   90.00
_cell.angle_gamma   90.00
#
_symmetry.space_group_name_H-M   'P 1'
#
loop_
_entity.id
_entity.type
_entity.pdbx_description
1 polymer ?
#
loop_
_entity_poly.entity_id
_entity_poly.type
_entity_poly.pdbx_seq_one_letter_code
_entity_poly.pdbx_strand_id
1 'polypeptide(L)'
;FRRGVRHGAGAYVSTKKHFHYDGEWREDKRSGSGVLTVETPGGKEVIYTYDGEWLADARHGRGSCIRCKREKYSGMWVKNLYHGAGMLVDEEGGLYDGEWQGGPFHRFGEHT
;
A
#
# COMPACT_ATOMS: atom_id res chain seq x y z
N PHE A 1 -13.77 7.77 -15.40
CA PHE A 1 -14.67 8.62 -14.58
C PHE A 1 -16.13 8.20 -14.79
N ARG A 2 -16.96 8.27 -13.75
CA ARG A 2 -18.41 8.03 -13.80
C ARG A 2 -19.12 9.09 -12.98
N ARG A 3 -20.03 9.87 -13.57
CA ARG A 3 -20.73 10.99 -12.89
C ARG A 3 -19.77 11.99 -12.21
N GLY A 4 -18.66 12.34 -12.88
CA GLY A 4 -17.69 13.32 -12.38
C GLY A 4 -16.66 12.79 -11.37
N VAL A 5 -16.81 11.56 -10.86
CA VAL A 5 -15.85 10.95 -9.92
C VAL A 5 -15.02 9.85 -10.58
N ARG A 6 -13.81 9.57 -10.09
CA ARG A 6 -12.97 8.47 -10.59
C ARG A 6 -13.69 7.15 -10.36
N HIS A 7 -13.67 6.33 -11.40
CA HIS A 7 -14.36 5.05 -11.44
C HIS A 7 -13.75 4.18 -12.56
N GLY A 8 -13.55 2.89 -12.30
CA GLY A 8 -12.84 1.96 -13.18
C GLY A 8 -11.32 2.06 -13.05
N ALA A 9 -10.58 1.45 -13.97
CA ALA A 9 -9.11 1.53 -14.01
C ALA A 9 -8.61 2.96 -14.28
N GLY A 10 -7.50 3.33 -13.66
CA GLY A 10 -6.81 4.58 -13.96
C GLY A 10 -5.63 4.88 -13.04
N ALA A 11 -4.71 5.70 -13.55
CA ALA A 11 -3.57 6.17 -12.79
C ALA A 11 -3.81 7.56 -12.17
N TYR A 12 -3.18 7.82 -11.03
CA TYR A 12 -3.19 9.11 -10.34
C TYR A 12 -1.82 9.42 -9.74
N VAL A 13 -1.26 10.57 -10.10
CA VAL A 13 0.00 11.07 -9.55
C VAL A 13 -0.28 12.29 -8.67
N SER A 14 0.28 12.28 -7.46
CA SER A 14 0.29 13.44 -6.57
C SER A 14 1.72 13.89 -6.33
N THR A 15 2.13 14.99 -6.97
CA THR A 15 3.45 15.60 -6.74
C THR A 15 3.58 16.22 -5.35
N LYS A 16 2.47 16.74 -4.80
CA LYS A 16 2.42 17.32 -3.44
C LYS A 16 2.57 16.28 -2.34
N LYS A 17 2.00 15.09 -2.53
CA LYS A 17 2.06 13.99 -1.56
C LYS A 17 3.10 12.92 -1.94
N HIS A 18 3.87 13.15 -3.00
CA HIS A 18 4.92 12.28 -3.51
C HIS A 18 4.50 10.81 -3.71
N PHE A 19 3.34 10.58 -4.35
CA PHE A 19 2.91 9.23 -4.65
C PHE A 19 2.28 9.10 -6.05
N HIS A 20 2.37 7.88 -6.58
CA HIS A 20 1.68 7.41 -7.78
C HIS A 20 0.82 6.20 -7.42
N TYR A 21 -0.42 6.19 -7.88
CA TYR A 21 -1.31 5.03 -7.80
C TYR A 21 -1.73 4.63 -9.20
N ASP A 22 -1.58 3.36 -9.54
CA ASP A 22 -2.13 2.75 -10.76
C ASP A 22 -3.02 1.59 -10.36
N GLY A 23 -4.33 1.70 -10.64
CA GLY A 23 -5.27 0.65 -10.26
C GLY A 23 -6.71 1.04 -10.45
N GLU A 24 -7.59 0.31 -9.78
CA GLU A 24 -9.02 0.53 -9.89
C GLU A 24 -9.54 1.60 -8.91
N TRP A 25 -10.59 2.30 -9.34
CA TRP A 25 -11.26 3.35 -8.60
C TRP A 25 -12.75 3.05 -8.49
N ARG A 26 -13.33 3.40 -7.35
CA ARG A 26 -14.77 3.42 -7.13
C ARG A 26 -15.15 4.65 -6.32
N GLU A 27 -15.85 5.58 -6.96
CA GLU A 27 -16.38 6.77 -6.29
C GLU A 27 -15.28 7.59 -5.63
N ASP A 28 -14.24 7.89 -6.42
CA ASP A 28 -13.02 8.60 -6.01
C ASP A 28 -12.13 7.91 -4.98
N LYS A 29 -12.46 6.70 -4.56
CA LYS A 29 -11.62 5.89 -3.67
C LYS A 29 -10.92 4.78 -4.43
N ARG A 30 -9.69 4.45 -4.01
CA ARG A 30 -8.99 3.25 -4.47
C ARG A 30 -9.79 2.01 -4.06
N SER A 31 -9.94 1.09 -4.99
CA SER A 31 -10.74 -0.13 -4.86
C SER A 31 -10.15 -1.21 -5.76
N GLY A 32 -10.51 -2.47 -5.58
CA GLY A 32 -10.07 -3.54 -6.48
C GLY A 32 -8.55 -3.73 -6.43
N SER A 33 -7.91 -4.07 -7.54
CA SER A 33 -6.45 -4.22 -7.59
C SER A 33 -5.75 -2.91 -7.91
N GLY A 34 -4.57 -2.68 -7.31
CA GLY A 34 -3.76 -1.51 -7.64
C GLY A 34 -2.41 -1.46 -6.95
N VAL A 35 -1.50 -0.73 -7.58
CA VAL A 35 -0.14 -0.46 -7.12
C VAL A 35 -0.04 0.97 -6.63
N LEU A 36 0.42 1.16 -5.39
CA LEU A 36 0.80 2.45 -4.83
C LEU A 36 2.31 2.52 -4.68
N THR A 37 2.92 3.55 -5.27
CA THR A 37 4.33 3.88 -5.11
C THR A 37 4.46 5.23 -4.43
N VAL A 38 5.26 5.31 -3.37
CA VAL A 38 5.59 6.55 -2.65
C VAL A 38 7.07 6.83 -2.83
N GLU A 39 7.39 8.07 -3.15
CA GLU A 39 8.73 8.55 -3.44
C GLU A 39 9.17 9.60 -2.41
N THR A 40 10.47 9.83 -2.31
CA THR A 40 11.03 10.98 -1.60
C THR A 40 10.60 12.29 -2.27
N PRO A 41 10.56 13.41 -1.53
CA PRO A 41 10.40 14.72 -2.13
C PRO A 41 11.40 14.95 -3.26
N GLY A 42 10.88 15.32 -4.44
CA GLY A 42 11.68 15.48 -5.66
C GLY A 42 11.85 14.19 -6.49
N GLY A 43 11.19 13.08 -6.12
CA GLY A 43 11.09 11.87 -6.95
C GLY A 43 12.40 11.11 -7.11
N LYS A 44 13.36 11.28 -6.18
CA LYS A 44 14.70 10.69 -6.29
C LYS A 44 14.73 9.21 -5.97
N GLU A 45 13.85 8.76 -5.07
CA GLU A 45 13.86 7.38 -4.57
C GLU A 45 12.46 6.93 -4.16
N VAL A 46 12.09 5.72 -4.56
CA VAL A 46 10.91 5.01 -4.05
C VAL A 46 11.20 4.51 -2.63
N ILE A 47 10.41 4.97 -1.67
CA ILE A 47 10.51 4.61 -0.26
C ILE A 47 9.44 3.63 0.19
N TYR A 48 8.37 3.48 -0.59
CA TYR A 48 7.34 2.48 -0.32
C TYR A 48 6.62 2.05 -1.58
N THR A 49 6.35 0.76 -1.69
CA THR A 49 5.46 0.20 -2.70
C THR A 49 4.45 -0.72 -2.03
N TYR A 50 3.20 -0.66 -2.46
CA TYR A 50 2.18 -1.66 -2.18
C TYR A 50 1.59 -2.14 -3.49
N ASP A 51 1.53 -3.45 -3.66
CA ASP A 51 0.83 -4.12 -4.76
C ASP A 51 -0.18 -5.09 -4.16
N GLY A 52 -1.47 -4.83 -4.37
CA GLY A 52 -2.51 -5.68 -3.83
C GLY A 52 -3.90 -5.12 -3.96
N GLU A 53 -4.81 -5.68 -3.17
CA GLU A 53 -6.21 -5.30 -3.19
C GLU A 53 -6.48 -4.06 -2.31
N TRP A 54 -7.52 -3.32 -2.69
CA TRP A 54 -7.96 -2.07 -2.08
C TRP A 54 -9.46 -2.11 -1.85
N LEU A 55 -9.89 -1.53 -0.73
CA LEU A 55 -11.28 -1.31 -0.40
C LEU A 55 -11.44 0.06 0.22
N ALA A 56 -12.08 0.98 -0.52
CA ALA A 56 -12.40 2.33 -0.06
C ALA A 56 -11.17 3.07 0.54
N ASP A 57 -10.10 3.15 -0.26
CA ASP A 57 -8.79 3.75 0.09
C ASP A 57 -7.94 3.03 1.14
N ALA A 58 -8.40 1.90 1.65
CA ALA A 58 -7.61 1.04 2.53
C ALA A 58 -7.05 -0.17 1.78
N ARG A 59 -5.80 -0.55 2.07
CA ARG A 59 -5.25 -1.85 1.72
C ARG A 59 -6.13 -2.93 2.36
N HIS A 60 -6.53 -3.91 1.57
CA HIS A 60 -7.43 -4.98 1.97
C HIS A 60 -7.08 -6.25 1.18
N GLY A 61 -7.61 -7.41 1.56
CA GLY A 61 -7.41 -8.64 0.78
C GLY A 61 -5.94 -9.08 0.73
N ARG A 62 -5.50 -9.69 -0.37
CA ARG A 62 -4.10 -10.07 -0.56
C ARG A 62 -3.29 -8.88 -1.07
N GLY A 63 -2.08 -8.75 -0.55
CA GLY A 63 -1.16 -7.74 -1.04
C GLY A 63 0.25 -7.93 -0.50
N SER A 64 1.18 -7.28 -1.17
CA SER A 64 2.57 -7.20 -0.76
C SER A 64 3.01 -5.75 -0.64
N CYS A 65 3.91 -5.46 0.30
CA CYS A 65 4.55 -4.16 0.37
C CYS A 65 6.06 -4.28 0.55
N ILE A 66 6.76 -3.27 0.06
CA ILE A 66 8.20 -3.09 0.26
C ILE A 66 8.38 -1.70 0.87
N ARG A 67 9.06 -1.61 2.01
CA ARG A 67 9.39 -0.35 2.69
C ARG A 67 10.89 -0.13 2.69
N CYS A 68 11.31 1.06 2.29
CA CYS A 68 12.71 1.50 2.20
C CYS A 68 13.63 0.49 1.50
N LYS A 69 13.07 -0.30 0.56
CA LYS A 69 13.73 -1.41 -0.15
C LYS A 69 14.27 -2.55 0.74
N ARG A 70 13.91 -2.59 2.03
CA ARG A 70 14.46 -3.55 3.02
C ARG A 70 13.37 -4.43 3.60
N GLU A 71 12.40 -3.83 4.29
CA GLU A 71 11.28 -4.57 4.87
C GLU A 71 10.29 -4.98 3.78
N LYS A 72 9.88 -6.25 3.78
CA LYS A 72 8.93 -6.81 2.82
C LYS A 72 7.85 -7.59 3.53
N TYR A 73 6.60 -7.27 3.26
CA TYR A 73 5.47 -8.07 3.72
C TYR A 73 4.70 -8.63 2.53
N SER A 74 4.20 -9.86 2.64
CA SER A 74 3.27 -10.48 1.70
C SER A 74 2.25 -11.29 2.50
N GLY A 75 0.97 -10.94 2.39
CA GLY A 75 -0.05 -11.60 3.20
C GLY A 75 -1.43 -10.97 3.05
N MET A 76 -2.30 -11.25 4.02
CA MET A 76 -3.63 -10.64 4.06
C MET A 76 -3.58 -9.25 4.70
N TRP A 77 -4.51 -8.41 4.27
CA TRP A 77 -4.66 -7.05 4.74
C TRP A 77 -6.11 -6.79 5.12
N VAL A 78 -6.31 -6.09 6.24
CA VAL A 78 -7.62 -5.60 6.64
C VAL A 78 -7.47 -4.17 7.14
N LYS A 79 -8.08 -3.23 6.42
CA LYS A 79 -8.11 -1.80 6.79
C LYS A 79 -6.70 -1.24 7.03
N ASN A 80 -5.78 -1.51 6.10
CA ASN A 80 -4.37 -1.11 6.15
C ASN A 80 -3.45 -1.85 7.15
N LEU A 81 -3.97 -2.82 7.89
CA LEU A 81 -3.18 -3.64 8.82
C LEU A 81 -2.89 -5.01 8.19
N TYR A 82 -1.71 -5.56 8.47
CA TYR A 82 -1.43 -6.98 8.22
C TYR A 82 -2.42 -7.85 9.00
N HIS A 83 -2.89 -8.90 8.36
CA HIS A 83 -3.91 -9.79 8.88
C HIS A 83 -3.70 -11.21 8.35
N GLY A 84 -4.34 -12.20 9.00
CA GLY A 84 -4.34 -13.60 8.60
C GLY A 84 -2.94 -14.16 8.33
N ALA A 85 -2.83 -15.16 7.47
CA ALA A 85 -1.53 -15.68 7.04
C ALA A 85 -0.71 -14.64 6.28
N GLY A 86 0.56 -14.51 6.64
CA GLY A 86 1.49 -13.62 5.94
C GLY A 86 2.95 -13.82 6.34
N MET A 87 3.83 -13.37 5.46
CA MET A 87 5.28 -13.44 5.60
C MET A 87 5.86 -12.03 5.65
N LEU A 88 6.64 -11.73 6.69
CA LEU A 88 7.43 -10.51 6.85
C LEU A 88 8.91 -10.85 6.80
N VAL A 89 9.65 -10.13 5.98
CA VAL A 89 11.11 -10.01 6.07
C VAL A 89 11.38 -8.62 6.63
N ASP A 90 11.98 -8.53 7.82
CA ASP A 90 12.32 -7.25 8.44
C ASP A 90 13.57 -6.60 7.80
N GLU A 91 13.98 -5.44 8.30
CA GLU A 91 15.12 -4.69 7.75
C GLU A 91 16.49 -5.35 7.99
N GLU A 92 16.56 -6.28 8.95
CA GLU A 92 17.75 -7.06 9.30
C GLU A 92 17.78 -8.41 8.55
N GLY A 93 16.71 -8.73 7.81
CA GLY A 93 16.57 -9.99 7.08
C GLY A 93 15.95 -11.11 7.92
N GLY A 94 15.45 -10.81 9.12
CA GLY A 94 14.67 -11.73 9.92
C GLY A 94 13.37 -12.10 9.22
N LEU A 95 13.06 -13.40 9.18
CA LEU A 95 11.87 -13.94 8.54
C LEU A 95 10.84 -14.30 9.60
N TYR A 96 9.63 -13.77 9.44
CA TYR A 96 8.45 -14.14 10.21
C TYR A 96 7.38 -14.66 9.26
N ASP A 97 7.01 -15.93 9.41
CA ASP A 97 5.91 -16.56 8.70
C ASP A 97 4.89 -17.04 9.73
N GLY A 98 3.65 -16.54 9.64
CA GLY A 98 2.63 -16.86 10.62
C GLY A 98 1.34 -16.08 10.45
N GLU A 99 0.50 -16.17 11.48
CA GLU A 99 -0.79 -15.49 11.56
C GLU A 99 -0.66 -14.08 12.14
N TRP A 100 -1.29 -13.12 11.49
CA TRP A 100 -1.28 -11.71 11.85
C TRP A 100 -2.67 -11.29 12.33
N GLN A 101 -2.74 -10.63 13.49
CA GLN A 101 -3.99 -10.05 14.01
C GLN A 101 -3.81 -8.55 14.26
N GLY A 102 -3.69 -7.77 13.18
CA GLY A 102 -3.58 -6.31 13.27
C GLY A 102 -2.15 -5.76 13.39
N GLY A 103 -1.15 -6.47 12.83
CA GLY A 103 0.26 -6.05 12.78
C GLY A 103 0.60 -5.14 11.58
N PRO A 104 1.79 -4.53 11.52
CA PRO A 104 1.87 -3.08 11.70
C PRO A 104 1.32 -2.20 10.57
N PHE A 105 0.63 -1.15 11.01
CA PHE A 105 0.32 0.07 10.26
C PHE A 105 1.22 1.19 10.78
N HIS A 106 2.20 1.63 9.99
CA HIS A 106 2.92 2.87 10.26
C HIS A 106 2.35 3.99 9.37
N ARG A 107 1.81 5.02 10.03
CA ARG A 107 1.43 6.27 9.38
C ARG A 107 2.74 6.87 8.85
N PHE A 108 2.95 6.90 7.53
CA PHE A 108 4.07 7.64 6.95
C PHE A 108 3.97 9.10 7.39
N GLY A 109 4.69 9.49 8.45
CA GLY A 109 4.73 10.87 8.94
C GLY A 109 4.71 11.15 10.45
N GLU A 110 4.76 10.17 11.36
CA GLU A 110 5.01 10.46 12.80
C GLU A 110 6.11 9.55 13.35
N HIS A 111 7.36 9.88 13.03
CA HIS A 111 8.41 9.79 14.05
C HIS A 111 8.29 11.09 14.85
N THR A 112 8.10 10.99 16.16
CA THR A 112 8.34 12.09 17.11
C THR A 112 9.73 12.68 16.92
#